data_AF-A0A7G9LYH4-F1
#
_entry.id   AF-A0A7G9LYH4-F1
#
_cell.length_a   1.000
_cell.length_b   1.000
_cell.length_c   1.000
_cell.angle_alpha   90.00
_cell.angle_beta   90.00
_cell.angle_gamma   90.00
#
_symmetry.space_group_name_H-M   'P 1'
#
loop_
_entity.id
_entity.type
_entity.pdbx_description
1 polymer ?
#
loop_
_entity_poly.entity_id
_entity_poly.type
_entity_poly.pdbx_seq_one_letter_code
_entity_poly.pdbx_strand_id
1 'polypeptide(L)'
;MSNLVKAKCEVCETEYTYLFGNDATFFPVRIFLDGMIKSQKDLFNFDNFKQVVSEQLSQDPTFMFQEESKRNEGIEKLYKAATIFFWENEKELLKSKILLSFDTFWAPAFLNDPDPEKRTIHNMMLLEMKFLDGTVYKRRFTKDILFVQVTDNSKKFTCPKEMEQNAIYISDEFVA
;
A
#
# COMPACT_ATOMS: atom_id res chain seq x y z
N MET A 1 -0.97 0.05 10.99
CA MET A 1 -0.07 1.04 11.61
C MET A 1 1.23 0.99 10.84
N SER A 2 1.69 2.13 10.35
CA SER A 2 2.96 2.25 9.67
C SER A 2 4.01 2.74 10.67
N ASN A 3 5.26 2.42 10.40
CA ASN A 3 6.38 2.83 11.22
C ASN A 3 7.37 3.61 10.35
N LEU A 4 7.63 4.85 10.75
CA LEU A 4 8.63 5.70 10.13
C LEU A 4 9.93 5.54 10.90
N VAL A 5 10.91 4.87 10.28
CA VAL A 5 12.20 4.57 10.89
C VAL A 5 13.25 5.54 10.35
N LYS A 6 13.99 6.17 11.25
CA LYS A 6 15.18 6.96 10.91
C LYS A 6 16.43 6.13 11.16
N ALA A 7 17.35 6.15 10.20
CA ALA A 7 18.64 5.47 10.32
C ALA A 7 19.76 6.32 9.71
N LYS A 8 21.01 6.13 10.17
CA LYS A 8 22.19 6.80 9.60
C LYS A 8 23.18 5.77 9.11
N CYS A 9 23.70 5.97 7.89
CA CYS A 9 24.75 5.14 7.35
C CYS A 9 26.08 5.36 8.09
N GLU A 10 26.73 4.27 8.49
CA GLU A 10 28.04 4.30 9.14
C GLU A 10 29.19 4.66 8.19
N VAL A 11 28.96 4.52 6.87
CA VAL A 11 29.99 4.73 5.83
C VAL A 11 29.89 6.12 5.21
N CYS A 12 28.72 6.46 4.66
CA CYS A 12 28.52 7.75 3.97
C CYS A 12 27.90 8.83 4.88
N GLU A 13 27.68 8.52 6.16
CA GLU A 13 27.12 9.41 7.19
C GLU A 13 25.74 10.03 6.86
N THR A 14 25.08 9.57 5.80
CA THR A 14 23.80 10.10 5.36
C THR A 14 22.66 9.53 6.22
N GLU A 15 21.72 10.40 6.61
CA GLU A 15 20.49 10.02 7.29
C GLU A 15 19.37 9.68 6.31
N TYR A 16 18.62 8.64 6.65
CA TYR A 16 17.57 8.07 5.82
C TYR A 16 16.30 7.87 6.62
N THR A 17 15.16 8.03 5.94
CA THR A 17 13.83 7.76 6.49
C THR A 17 13.18 6.64 5.70
N TYR A 18 12.72 5.60 6.40
CA TYR A 18 12.09 4.41 5.83
C TYR A 18 10.66 4.29 6.37
N LEU A 19 9.66 4.13 5.51
CA LEU A 19 8.29 3.86 5.94
C LEU A 19 7.95 2.38 5.70
N PHE A 20 7.58 1.68 6.77
CA PHE A 20 7.16 0.29 6.72
C PHE A 20 5.70 0.14 7.17
N GLY A 21 5.00 -0.85 6.63
CA GLY A 21 3.70 -1.29 7.15
C GLY A 21 2.50 -0.58 6.52
N ASN A 22 1.42 -0.43 7.27
CA ASN A 22 0.11 -0.02 6.75
C ASN A 22 -0.37 1.29 7.39
N ASP A 23 -0.70 2.31 6.62
CA ASP A 23 -1.30 3.55 7.13
C ASP A 23 -2.74 3.74 6.64
N ALA A 24 -3.36 4.85 7.06
CA ALA A 24 -4.69 5.25 6.63
C ALA A 24 -4.84 5.47 5.11
N THR A 25 -3.75 5.63 4.35
CA THR A 25 -3.84 5.88 2.91
C THR A 25 -4.33 4.65 2.13
N PHE A 26 -4.17 3.45 2.69
CA PHE A 26 -4.73 2.22 2.13
C PHE A 26 -6.24 2.08 2.34
N PHE A 27 -6.86 2.92 3.17
CA PHE A 27 -8.28 2.78 3.52
C PHE A 27 -9.22 2.64 2.31
N PRO A 28 -9.14 3.46 1.25
CA PRO A 28 -10.01 3.31 0.09
C PRO A 28 -9.83 1.95 -0.61
N VAL A 29 -8.58 1.49 -0.75
CA VAL A 29 -8.23 0.21 -1.38
C VAL A 29 -8.74 -0.95 -0.54
N ARG A 30 -8.58 -0.89 0.78
CA ARG A 30 -9.06 -1.92 1.71
C ARG A 30 -10.57 -2.05 1.67
N ILE A 31 -11.30 -0.95 1.76
CA ILE A 31 -12.77 -0.96 1.62
C ILE A 31 -13.18 -1.60 0.29
N PHE A 32 -12.51 -1.23 -0.80
CA PHE A 32 -12.80 -1.75 -2.12
C PHE A 32 -12.59 -3.27 -2.19
N LEU A 33 -11.43 -3.78 -1.76
CA LEU A 33 -11.11 -5.21 -1.82
C LEU A 33 -11.93 -6.04 -0.81
N ASP A 34 -12.17 -5.53 0.41
CA ASP A 34 -13.07 -6.15 1.38
C ASP A 34 -14.51 -6.22 0.86
N GLY A 35 -14.95 -5.17 0.15
CA GLY A 35 -16.21 -5.15 -0.60
C GLY A 35 -16.29 -6.23 -1.65
N MET A 36 -15.25 -6.40 -2.46
CA MET A 36 -15.18 -7.46 -3.45
C MET A 36 -15.24 -8.85 -2.80
N ILE A 37 -14.49 -9.09 -1.73
CA ILE A 37 -14.49 -10.39 -1.02
C ILE A 37 -15.87 -10.70 -0.43
N LYS A 38 -16.55 -9.72 0.15
CA LYS A 38 -17.86 -9.96 0.80
C LYS A 38 -19.00 -10.09 -0.20
N SER A 39 -19.02 -9.25 -1.22
CA SER A 39 -20.14 -9.16 -2.17
C SER A 39 -19.99 -10.03 -3.40
N GLN A 40 -18.74 -10.37 -3.77
CA GLN A 40 -18.40 -11.06 -5.01
C GLN A 40 -18.94 -10.37 -6.27
N LYS A 41 -19.09 -9.04 -6.22
CA LYS A 41 -19.53 -8.18 -7.32
C LYS A 41 -18.36 -7.45 -7.96
N ASP A 42 -18.51 -7.08 -9.23
CA ASP A 42 -17.61 -6.14 -9.90
C ASP A 42 -17.79 -4.74 -9.32
N LEU A 43 -16.87 -4.34 -8.45
CA LEU A 43 -16.86 -3.01 -7.85
C LEU A 43 -16.15 -1.95 -8.69
N PHE A 44 -15.68 -2.26 -9.90
CA PHE A 44 -15.33 -1.24 -10.90
C PHE A 44 -16.57 -0.68 -11.62
N ASN A 45 -17.75 -1.22 -11.34
CA ASN A 45 -19.01 -0.55 -11.62
C ASN A 45 -19.38 0.33 -10.41
N PHE A 46 -19.54 1.63 -10.64
CA PHE A 46 -19.78 2.58 -9.56
C PHE A 46 -21.08 2.30 -8.78
N ASP A 47 -22.16 1.86 -9.44
CA ASP A 47 -23.42 1.56 -8.76
C ASP A 47 -23.27 0.35 -7.82
N ASN A 48 -22.57 -0.69 -8.27
CA ASN A 48 -22.22 -1.82 -7.43
C ASN A 48 -21.36 -1.40 -6.23
N PHE A 49 -20.33 -0.58 -6.47
CA PHE A 49 -19.47 -0.06 -5.40
C PHE A 49 -20.28 0.77 -4.40
N LYS A 50 -21.09 1.72 -4.87
CA LYS A 50 -21.92 2.58 -4.03
C LYS A 50 -22.85 1.76 -3.15
N GLN A 51 -23.52 0.74 -3.71
CA GLN A 51 -24.37 -0.16 -2.93
C GLN A 51 -23.57 -0.85 -1.82
N VAL A 52 -22.48 -1.54 -2.19
CA VAL A 52 -21.70 -2.36 -1.25
C VAL A 52 -21.05 -1.51 -0.16
N VAL A 53 -20.48 -0.35 -0.50
CA VAL A 53 -19.84 0.53 0.47
C VAL A 53 -20.87 1.21 1.38
N SER A 54 -22.04 1.60 0.86
CA SER A 54 -23.11 2.14 1.70
C SER A 54 -23.59 1.12 2.72
N GLU A 55 -23.72 -0.15 2.33
CA GLU A 55 -24.06 -1.25 3.24
C GLU A 55 -22.96 -1.47 4.29
N GLN A 56 -21.68 -1.47 3.89
CA GLN A 56 -20.56 -1.63 4.82
C GLN A 56 -20.44 -0.49 5.83
N LEU A 57 -20.66 0.75 5.40
CA LEU A 57 -20.55 1.94 6.24
C LEU A 57 -21.85 2.28 6.98
N SER A 58 -22.95 1.54 6.74
CA SER A 58 -24.25 1.76 7.40
C SER A 58 -24.20 1.61 8.92
N GLN A 59 -23.19 0.92 9.44
CA GLN A 59 -22.97 0.72 10.88
C GLN A 59 -22.00 1.76 11.48
N ASP A 60 -21.42 2.64 10.66
CA ASP A 60 -20.54 3.70 11.14
C ASP A 60 -21.36 4.95 11.47
N PRO A 61 -21.44 5.36 12.76
CA PRO A 61 -22.18 6.55 13.16
C PRO A 61 -21.69 7.81 12.45
N THR A 62 -20.38 7.93 12.23
CA THR A 62 -19.79 9.12 11.58
C THR A 62 -20.19 9.24 10.13
N PHE A 63 -20.46 8.12 9.46
CA PHE A 63 -21.02 8.11 8.11
C PHE A 63 -22.53 8.38 8.12
N MET A 64 -23.29 7.72 9.01
CA MET A 64 -24.76 7.81 9.05
C MET A 64 -25.29 9.20 9.40
N PHE A 65 -24.61 9.94 10.29
CA PHE A 65 -25.03 11.28 10.69
C PHE A 65 -24.66 12.41 9.71
N GLN A 66 -23.95 12.09 8.63
CA GLN A 66 -23.67 13.06 7.57
C GLN A 66 -24.89 13.30 6.67
N GLU A 67 -24.97 14.50 6.10
CA GLU A 67 -25.91 14.82 5.04
C GLU A 67 -25.70 13.90 3.82
N GLU A 68 -26.78 13.51 3.15
CA GLU A 68 -26.74 12.55 2.05
C GLU A 68 -25.79 12.98 0.91
N SER A 69 -25.76 14.28 0.59
CA SER A 69 -24.84 14.85 -0.40
C SER A 69 -23.37 14.61 -0.04
N LYS A 70 -23.00 14.82 1.23
CA LYS A 70 -21.63 14.61 1.74
C LYS A 70 -21.26 13.13 1.75
N ARG A 71 -22.20 12.24 2.09
CA ARG A 71 -21.99 10.79 2.00
C ARG A 71 -21.70 10.35 0.56
N ASN A 72 -22.50 10.82 -0.39
CA ASN A 72 -22.32 10.51 -1.80
C ASN A 72 -20.95 11.03 -2.31
N GLU A 73 -20.58 12.26 -1.95
CA GLU A 73 -19.26 12.82 -2.30
C GLU A 73 -18.11 11.99 -1.69
N GLY A 74 -18.25 11.55 -0.44
CA GLY A 74 -17.29 10.66 0.22
C GLY A 74 -17.13 9.33 -0.51
N ILE A 75 -18.24 8.68 -0.88
CA ILE A 75 -18.22 7.44 -1.66
C ILE A 75 -17.54 7.65 -3.02
N GLU A 76 -17.82 8.75 -3.72
CA GLU A 76 -17.18 9.05 -5.00
C GLU A 76 -15.66 9.25 -4.85
N LYS A 77 -15.22 9.93 -3.79
CA LYS A 77 -13.78 10.09 -3.50
C LYS A 77 -13.11 8.76 -3.22
N LEU A 78 -13.74 7.90 -2.40
CA LEU A 78 -13.24 6.55 -2.12
C LEU A 78 -13.13 5.73 -3.40
N TYR A 79 -14.16 5.78 -4.25
CA TYR A 79 -14.18 5.07 -5.52
C TYR A 79 -13.04 5.52 -6.44
N LYS A 80 -12.87 6.83 -6.62
CA LYS A 80 -11.78 7.39 -7.45
C LYS A 80 -10.40 7.00 -6.91
N ALA A 81 -10.20 7.13 -5.59
CA ALA A 81 -8.93 6.75 -4.96
C ALA A 81 -8.61 5.26 -5.14
N ALA A 82 -9.59 4.38 -4.92
CA ALA A 82 -9.41 2.94 -5.08
C ALA A 82 -9.17 2.55 -6.54
N THR A 83 -9.92 3.10 -7.49
CA THR A 83 -9.81 2.73 -8.91
C THR A 83 -8.51 3.20 -9.57
N ILE A 84 -7.94 4.31 -9.11
CA ILE A 84 -6.63 4.83 -9.59
C ILE A 84 -5.47 3.98 -9.04
N PHE A 85 -5.64 3.33 -7.88
CA PHE A 85 -4.58 2.52 -7.27
C PHE A 85 -4.21 1.27 -8.07
N PHE A 86 -5.17 0.68 -8.79
CA PHE A 86 -4.96 -0.58 -9.52
C PHE A 86 -4.39 -0.35 -10.93
N TRP A 87 -3.43 -1.18 -11.32
CA TRP A 87 -2.97 -1.28 -12.71
C TRP A 87 -3.98 -2.05 -13.56
N GLU A 88 -3.96 -1.86 -14.87
CA GLU A 88 -4.96 -2.48 -15.76
C GLU A 88 -5.00 -4.01 -15.65
N ASN A 89 -3.84 -4.67 -15.56
CA ASN A 89 -3.76 -6.12 -15.36
C ASN A 89 -4.36 -6.57 -14.01
N GLU A 90 -4.28 -5.72 -12.97
CA GLU A 90 -4.89 -5.99 -11.66
C GLU A 90 -6.41 -5.86 -11.74
N LYS A 91 -6.91 -4.86 -12.46
CA LYS A 91 -8.33 -4.69 -12.73
C LYS A 91 -8.89 -5.89 -13.48
N GLU A 92 -8.18 -6.38 -14.50
CA GLU A 92 -8.57 -7.58 -15.25
C GLU A 92 -8.62 -8.83 -14.37
N LEU A 93 -7.63 -9.02 -13.49
CA LEU A 93 -7.64 -10.14 -12.53
C LEU A 93 -8.84 -10.07 -11.58
N LEU A 94 -9.10 -8.89 -11.01
CA LEU A 94 -10.22 -8.66 -10.09
C LEU A 94 -11.59 -8.82 -10.76
N LYS A 95 -11.70 -8.56 -12.07
CA LYS A 95 -12.94 -8.77 -12.84
C LYS A 95 -13.15 -10.22 -13.26
N SER A 96 -12.06 -10.99 -13.45
CA SER A 96 -12.12 -12.34 -14.02
C SER A 96 -12.07 -13.45 -12.97
N LYS A 97 -11.67 -13.15 -11.73
CA LYS A 97 -11.44 -14.15 -10.68
C LYS A 97 -12.08 -13.74 -9.37
N ILE A 98 -12.50 -14.73 -8.60
CA ILE A 98 -13.02 -14.56 -7.24
C ILE A 98 -11.86 -14.29 -6.28
N LEU A 99 -11.80 -13.09 -5.73
CA LEU A 99 -10.82 -12.70 -4.70
C LEU A 99 -11.20 -13.32 -3.36
N LEU A 100 -10.24 -13.98 -2.70
CA LEU A 100 -10.42 -14.56 -1.37
C LEU A 100 -9.78 -13.72 -0.27
N SER A 101 -8.60 -13.20 -0.52
CA SER A 101 -7.85 -12.40 0.46
C SER A 101 -6.86 -11.51 -0.26
N PHE A 102 -6.47 -10.43 0.39
CA PHE A 102 -5.41 -9.55 -0.08
C PHE A 102 -4.52 -9.12 1.09
N ASP A 103 -3.35 -8.60 0.76
CA ASP A 103 -2.50 -7.87 1.67
C ASP A 103 -1.97 -6.61 0.97
N THR A 104 -1.88 -5.53 1.71
CA THR A 104 -1.29 -4.26 1.27
C THR A 104 -0.27 -3.85 2.30
N PHE A 105 0.85 -3.26 1.87
CA PHE A 105 1.81 -2.65 2.78
C PHE A 105 2.78 -1.73 2.03
N TRP A 106 3.31 -0.74 2.74
CA TRP A 106 4.45 0.05 2.32
C TRP A 106 5.74 -0.73 2.48
N ALA A 107 6.54 -0.74 1.42
CA ALA A 107 7.92 -1.19 1.45
C ALA A 107 8.83 -0.07 0.93
N PRO A 108 9.85 0.34 1.70
CA PRO A 108 10.81 1.32 1.23
C PRO A 108 11.72 0.70 0.17
N ALA A 109 11.98 1.45 -0.89
CA ALA A 109 12.79 1.04 -2.01
C ALA A 109 13.56 2.23 -2.58
N PHE A 110 14.54 1.99 -3.43
CA PHE A 110 15.28 3.02 -4.15
C PHE A 110 15.59 2.55 -5.57
N LEU A 111 15.82 3.51 -6.46
CA LEU A 111 16.24 3.22 -7.82
C LEU A 111 17.72 2.83 -7.84
N ASN A 112 18.05 1.79 -8.60
CA ASN A 112 19.42 1.36 -8.88
C ASN A 112 20.06 2.26 -9.94
N ASP A 113 20.34 3.51 -9.56
CA ASP A 113 21.01 4.48 -10.42
C ASP A 113 22.54 4.23 -10.38
N PRO A 114 23.26 4.30 -11.50
CA PRO A 114 24.73 4.26 -11.49
C PRO A 114 25.37 5.34 -10.62
N ASP A 115 24.72 6.50 -10.48
CA ASP A 115 25.14 7.59 -9.61
C ASP A 115 24.55 7.41 -8.19
N PRO A 116 25.39 7.11 -7.17
CA PRO A 116 24.91 6.88 -5.80
C PRO A 116 24.14 8.07 -5.22
N GLU A 117 24.46 9.30 -5.63
CA GLU A 117 23.81 10.51 -5.12
C GLU A 117 22.34 10.63 -5.58
N LYS A 118 21.97 9.93 -6.65
CA LYS A 118 20.59 9.90 -7.15
C LYS A 118 19.73 8.81 -6.52
N ARG A 119 20.31 7.93 -5.70
CA ARG A 119 19.60 6.82 -5.05
C ARG A 119 18.84 7.34 -3.83
N THR A 120 17.63 7.82 -4.07
CA THR A 120 16.73 8.29 -3.01
C THR A 120 15.74 7.21 -2.58
N ILE A 121 15.37 7.22 -1.29
CA ILE A 121 14.34 6.32 -0.78
C ILE A 121 12.97 6.81 -1.23
N HIS A 122 12.18 5.87 -1.73
CA HIS A 122 10.78 6.00 -2.03
C HIS A 122 10.00 4.91 -1.30
N ASN A 123 8.75 5.19 -0.96
CA ASN A 123 7.87 4.17 -0.41
C ASN A 123 6.99 3.63 -1.53
N MET A 124 7.01 2.31 -1.70
CA MET A 124 6.27 1.62 -2.75
C MET A 124 5.12 0.86 -2.11
N MET A 125 3.91 1.00 -2.67
CA MET A 125 2.74 0.24 -2.24
C MET A 125 2.78 -1.16 -2.83
N LEU A 126 2.97 -2.15 -1.98
CA LEU A 126 2.86 -3.55 -2.34
C LEU A 126 1.42 -4.03 -2.22
N LEU A 127 1.03 -4.91 -3.14
CA LEU A 127 -0.27 -5.55 -3.18
C LEU A 127 -0.05 -7.04 -3.46
N GLU A 128 -0.58 -7.89 -2.59
CA GLU A 128 -0.72 -9.32 -2.81
C GLU A 128 -2.20 -9.69 -2.84
N MET A 129 -2.62 -10.50 -3.81
CA MET A 129 -3.99 -10.99 -3.95
C MET A 129 -3.98 -12.51 -4.12
N LYS A 130 -4.90 -13.19 -3.43
CA LYS A 130 -5.12 -14.63 -3.54
C LYS A 130 -6.53 -14.90 -4.03
N PHE A 131 -6.65 -15.73 -5.07
CA PHE A 131 -7.91 -16.04 -5.74
C PHE A 131 -8.35 -17.48 -5.49
N LEU A 132 -9.64 -17.75 -5.68
CA LEU A 132 -10.26 -19.05 -5.42
C LEU A 132 -9.67 -20.19 -6.28
N ASP A 133 -9.22 -19.88 -7.49
CA ASP A 133 -8.59 -20.85 -8.40
C ASP A 133 -7.14 -21.21 -8.01
N GLY A 134 -6.65 -20.68 -6.88
CA GLY A 134 -5.27 -20.87 -6.41
C GLY A 134 -4.28 -19.87 -6.98
N THR A 135 -4.70 -18.95 -7.85
CA THR A 135 -3.81 -17.89 -8.37
C THR A 135 -3.36 -16.97 -7.24
N VAL A 136 -2.06 -16.69 -7.20
CA VAL A 136 -1.45 -15.68 -6.33
C VAL A 136 -0.85 -14.59 -7.19
N TYR A 137 -1.35 -13.38 -7.04
CA TYR A 137 -0.78 -12.19 -7.65
C TYR A 137 0.04 -11.42 -6.62
N LYS A 138 1.24 -10.99 -7.00
CA LYS A 138 2.04 -10.03 -6.25
C LYS A 138 2.44 -8.91 -7.20
N ARG A 139 2.19 -7.67 -6.80
CA ARG A 139 2.58 -6.49 -7.58
C ARG A 139 4.10 -6.49 -7.78
N ARG A 140 4.54 -6.40 -9.03
CA ARG A 140 5.96 -6.43 -9.41
C ARG A 140 6.40 -5.07 -9.93
N PHE A 141 7.57 -4.64 -9.50
CA PHE A 141 8.21 -3.41 -9.94
C PHE A 141 9.34 -3.73 -10.92
N THR A 142 9.86 -2.71 -11.60
CA THR A 142 10.97 -2.87 -12.55
C THR A 142 12.21 -3.39 -11.84
N LYS A 143 13.13 -4.02 -12.58
CA LYS A 143 14.38 -4.56 -12.03
C LYS A 143 15.29 -3.49 -11.43
N ASP A 144 15.06 -2.23 -11.80
CA ASP A 144 15.81 -1.09 -11.31
C ASP A 144 15.32 -0.62 -9.93
N ILE A 145 14.25 -1.19 -9.37
CA ILE A 145 13.76 -0.88 -8.03
C ILE A 145 14.29 -1.92 -7.05
N LEU A 146 15.08 -1.47 -6.07
CA LEU A 146 15.63 -2.31 -5.01
C LEU A 146 14.93 -2.00 -3.69
N PHE A 147 14.38 -3.03 -3.05
CA PHE A 147 13.75 -2.90 -1.75
C PHE A 147 14.78 -2.88 -0.63
N VAL A 148 14.57 -2.01 0.35
CA VAL A 148 15.41 -1.92 1.53
C VAL A 148 15.24 -3.20 2.35
N GLN A 149 16.34 -3.89 2.57
CA GLN A 149 16.39 -5.06 3.44
C GLN A 149 16.74 -4.66 4.87
N VAL A 150 16.11 -5.32 5.83
CA VAL A 150 16.33 -5.14 7.26
C VAL A 150 16.88 -6.42 7.85
N THR A 151 17.91 -6.32 8.69
CA THR A 151 18.39 -7.42 9.51
C THR A 151 17.71 -7.37 10.88
N ASP A 152 16.93 -8.40 11.20
CA ASP A 152 16.15 -8.45 12.44
C ASP A 152 17.02 -8.34 13.70
N ASN A 153 18.23 -8.92 13.67
CA ASN A 153 19.11 -9.00 14.84
C ASN A 153 19.90 -7.71 15.10
N SER A 154 20.27 -6.97 14.05
CA SER A 154 21.16 -5.81 14.15
C SER A 154 20.49 -4.47 13.88
N LYS A 155 19.19 -4.46 13.54
CA LYS A 155 18.44 -3.27 13.14
C LYS A 155 19.19 -2.41 12.11
N LYS A 156 19.89 -3.08 11.18
CA LYS A 156 20.57 -2.42 10.07
C LYS A 156 19.69 -2.47 8.83
N PHE A 157 19.67 -1.35 8.14
CA PHE A 157 18.91 -1.10 6.92
C PHE A 157 19.87 -0.98 5.75
N THR A 158 19.38 -1.31 4.56
CA THR A 158 20.12 -1.07 3.32
C THR A 158 20.31 0.43 3.12
N CYS A 159 21.57 0.88 3.05
CA CYS A 159 21.91 2.23 2.62
C CYS A 159 21.77 2.30 1.08
N PRO A 160 20.96 3.22 0.53
CA PRO A 160 20.83 3.39 -0.92
C PRO A 160 22.16 3.69 -1.61
N LYS A 161 23.03 4.52 -1.01
CA LYS A 161 24.32 4.92 -1.60
C LYS A 161 25.30 3.74 -1.70
N GLU A 162 25.48 3.04 -0.58
CA GLU A 162 26.43 1.91 -0.51
C GLU A 162 25.85 0.61 -1.05
N MET A 163 24.52 0.49 -1.16
CA MET A 163 23.80 -0.75 -1.48
C MET A 163 24.06 -1.91 -0.49
N GLU A 164 24.54 -1.58 0.70
CA GLU A 164 24.87 -2.51 1.78
C GLU A 164 24.08 -2.19 3.04
N GLN A 165 23.97 -3.16 3.96
CA GLN A 165 23.24 -3.01 5.22
C GLN A 165 24.06 -2.27 6.28
N ASN A 166 24.42 -1.02 5.99
CA ASN A 166 25.28 -0.18 6.83
C ASN A 166 24.54 1.00 7.48
N ALA A 167 23.22 1.11 7.31
CA ALA A 167 22.42 2.15 7.98
C ALA A 167 21.89 1.66 9.33
N ILE A 168 22.37 2.23 10.43
CA ILE A 168 21.95 1.86 11.79
C ILE A 168 20.72 2.67 12.20
N TYR A 169 19.74 1.96 12.76
CA TYR A 169 18.60 2.51 13.47
C TYR A 169 18.95 3.66 14.45
N ILE A 170 18.23 4.77 14.36
CA ILE A 170 18.29 5.89 15.32
C ILE A 170 17.03 5.93 16.16
N SER A 171 15.87 6.03 15.50
CA SER A 171 14.57 6.22 16.14
C SER A 171 13.45 5.74 15.23
N ASP A 172 12.26 5.56 15.81
CA ASP A 172 11.06 5.29 15.07
C ASP A 172 9.86 6.09 15.59
N GLU A 173 8.87 6.28 14.72
CA GLU A 173 7.63 6.98 15.02
C GLU A 173 6.47 6.22 14.36
N PHE A 174 5.48 5.87 15.18
CA PHE A 174 4.25 5.27 14.69
C PHE A 174 3.41 6.32 13.99
N VAL A 175 3.06 6.04 12.73
CA VAL A 175 2.17 6.88 11.95
C VAL A 175 0.84 6.14 11.79
N ALA A 176 -0.24 6.87 12.09
CA ALA A 176 -1.62 6.38 12.02
C ALA A 176 -2.11 6.34 10.57
#